data_AF-A0A2M6YQ77-F1
#
_entry.id   AF-A0A2M6YQ77-F1
#
_cell.length_a   1.000
_cell.length_b   1.000
_cell.length_c   1.000
_cell.angle_alpha   90.00
_cell.angle_beta   90.00
_cell.angle_gamma   90.00
#
_symmetry.space_group_name_H-M   'P 1'
#
loop_
_entity.id
_entity.type
_entity.pdbx_description
1 polymer ?
#
loop_
_entity_poly.entity_id
_entity_poly.type
_entity_poly.pdbx_seq_one_letter_code
_entity_poly.pdbx_strand_id
1 'polypeptide(L)'
;MMEKIKADDYSEDYEETLPREGKGKRREKWSPTKSGKKGHKQEIQSAKQARAEGAEKGIAKHLSSSFKHLETDKDQKQIKSYLEWLKDSLERKSPRLNPEDEKEVKVDSFVSSVKAGGQHRQKNRTAVRLTHLPTLISVKNENERSFEQNKQQAKAALFEKLEKHLKLWQTLTRDSLTPINIENKVFSLAKTLSTPPR
;
A
#
# COMPACT_ATOMS: atom_id res chain seq x y z
N MET A 1 43.01 -16.19 74.15
CA MET A 1 41.96 -16.12 75.20
C MET A 1 40.66 -16.60 74.57
N MET A 2 39.98 -17.51 75.26
CA MET A 2 38.61 -17.92 74.92
C MET A 2 37.66 -16.72 75.09
N GLU A 3 36.62 -16.65 74.25
CA GLU A 3 35.27 -16.75 74.81
C GLU A 3 34.32 -17.40 73.83
N LYS A 4 33.55 -18.36 74.36
CA LYS A 4 32.49 -19.10 73.70
C LYS A 4 31.20 -18.30 73.84
N ILE A 5 30.37 -18.25 72.81
CA ILE A 5 28.93 -18.08 72.97
C ILE A 5 28.26 -19.19 72.15
N LYS A 6 27.35 -19.93 72.79
CA LYS A 6 26.52 -20.99 72.22
C LYS A 6 25.15 -20.44 71.86
N ALA A 7 24.63 -20.99 70.75
CA ALA A 7 23.28 -21.50 70.49
C ALA A 7 22.05 -20.58 70.65
N ASP A 8 21.34 -20.51 69.53
CA ASP A 8 19.88 -20.48 69.37
C ASP A 8 19.17 -19.18 69.75
N ASP A 9 18.79 -18.40 68.73
CA ASP A 9 17.40 -17.99 68.61
C ASP A 9 17.05 -17.32 67.25
N TYR A 10 16.00 -17.87 66.64
CA TYR A 10 15.04 -17.29 65.69
C TYR A 10 15.27 -17.27 64.16
N SER A 11 14.60 -18.29 63.59
CA SER A 11 13.91 -18.45 62.29
C SER A 11 14.66 -18.26 60.97
N GLU A 12 15.04 -19.41 60.42
CA GLU A 12 14.94 -19.66 58.98
C GLU A 12 13.50 -19.39 58.52
N ASP A 13 13.23 -18.19 58.01
CA ASP A 13 12.05 -17.96 57.19
C ASP A 13 12.25 -18.71 55.87
N TYR A 14 11.87 -19.98 55.90
CA TYR A 14 11.48 -20.73 54.72
C TYR A 14 10.45 -19.87 53.96
N GLU A 15 10.86 -19.25 52.85
CA GLU A 15 9.91 -18.93 51.80
C GLU A 15 9.43 -20.26 51.21
N GLU A 16 8.44 -20.84 51.88
CA GLU A 16 7.64 -21.94 51.39
C GLU A 16 6.94 -21.43 50.12
N THR A 17 7.52 -21.74 48.95
CA THR A 17 6.85 -21.53 47.67
C THR A 17 5.62 -22.42 47.65
N LEU A 18 4.49 -21.90 48.11
CA LEU A 18 3.21 -22.56 47.98
C LEU A 18 2.98 -22.88 46.49
N PRO A 19 2.81 -24.15 46.10
CA PRO A 19 2.39 -24.47 44.75
C PRO A 19 0.99 -23.88 44.59
N ARG A 20 0.84 -22.86 43.76
CA ARG A 20 -0.49 -22.39 43.33
C ARG A 20 -1.12 -23.43 42.40
N GLU A 21 -1.53 -24.57 42.94
CA GLU A 21 -2.38 -25.53 42.26
C GLU A 21 -3.84 -25.08 42.31
N GLY A 22 -4.12 -23.94 41.68
CA GLY A 22 -5.48 -23.64 41.25
C GLY A 22 -5.81 -24.49 40.03
N LYS A 23 -6.40 -25.67 40.22
CA LYS A 23 -7.08 -26.43 39.14
C LYS A 23 -8.32 -25.64 38.69
N GLY A 24 -8.10 -24.53 37.98
CA GLY A 24 -9.16 -23.80 37.31
C GLY A 24 -9.85 -24.73 36.33
N LYS A 25 -11.13 -25.03 36.56
CA LYS A 25 -11.95 -25.81 35.62
C LYS A 25 -11.80 -25.17 34.24
N ARG A 26 -11.23 -25.92 33.29
CA ARG A 26 -11.04 -25.49 31.90
C ARG A 26 -12.38 -25.00 31.38
N ARG A 27 -12.52 -23.69 31.17
CA ARG A 27 -13.76 -23.11 30.64
C ARG A 27 -14.09 -23.80 29.31
N GLU A 28 -15.30 -24.34 29.19
CA GLU A 28 -15.75 -24.92 27.93
C GLU A 28 -15.66 -23.87 26.83
N LYS A 29 -14.98 -24.20 25.73
CA LYS A 29 -14.87 -23.30 24.58
C LYS A 29 -16.23 -23.25 23.90
N TRP A 30 -16.96 -22.15 24.09
CA TRP A 30 -18.22 -21.91 23.41
C TRP A 30 -17.98 -21.84 21.89
N SER A 31 -18.65 -22.73 21.15
CA SER A 31 -18.65 -22.70 19.69
C SER A 31 -19.85 -21.89 19.19
N PRO A 32 -19.70 -21.02 18.17
CA PRO A 32 -20.82 -20.24 17.67
C PRO A 32 -21.99 -21.12 17.19
N THR A 33 -23.22 -20.68 17.45
CA THR A 33 -24.45 -21.32 16.95
C THR A 33 -24.48 -21.35 15.42
N LYS A 34 -25.26 -22.25 14.80
CA LYS A 34 -25.40 -22.31 13.33
C LYS A 34 -25.82 -20.96 12.72
N SER A 35 -26.72 -20.25 13.39
CA SER A 35 -27.12 -18.89 13.02
C SER A 35 -25.95 -17.90 13.14
N GLY A 36 -25.21 -17.93 14.25
CA GLY A 36 -24.01 -17.10 14.44
C GLY A 36 -22.93 -17.36 13.39
N LYS A 37 -22.71 -18.63 13.00
CA LYS A 37 -21.78 -18.99 11.91
C LYS A 37 -22.23 -18.44 10.55
N LYS A 38 -23.54 -18.48 10.27
CA LYS A 38 -24.12 -17.93 9.03
C LYS A 38 -23.98 -16.40 9.00
N GLY A 39 -24.34 -15.72 10.08
CA GLY A 39 -24.20 -14.27 10.22
C GLY A 39 -22.74 -13.83 10.06
N HIS A 40 -21.81 -14.51 10.75
CA HIS A 40 -20.38 -14.23 10.63
C HIS A 40 -19.85 -14.43 9.20
N LYS A 41 -20.30 -15.47 8.49
CA LYS A 41 -19.94 -15.68 7.08
C LYS A 41 -20.45 -14.54 6.19
N GLN A 42 -21.68 -14.06 6.43
CA GLN A 42 -22.25 -12.93 5.69
C GLN A 42 -21.49 -11.63 5.98
N GLU A 43 -21.11 -11.39 7.23
CA GLU A 43 -20.31 -10.24 7.64
C GLU A 43 -18.91 -10.25 7.00
N ILE A 44 -18.25 -11.41 6.93
CA ILE A 44 -16.99 -11.55 6.20
C ILE A 44 -17.17 -11.25 4.71
N GLN A 45 -18.27 -11.73 4.11
CA GLN A 45 -18.57 -11.49 2.70
C GLN A 45 -18.83 -10.01 2.42
N SER A 46 -19.64 -9.33 3.24
CA SER A 46 -19.90 -7.90 3.09
C SER A 46 -18.64 -7.06 3.31
N ALA A 47 -17.80 -7.43 4.29
CA ALA A 47 -16.52 -6.77 4.52
C ALA A 47 -15.54 -6.96 3.34
N LYS A 48 -15.52 -8.14 2.70
CA LYS A 48 -14.75 -8.38 1.48
C LYS A 48 -15.27 -7.53 0.31
N GLN A 49 -16.59 -7.49 0.12
CA GLN A 49 -17.21 -6.65 -0.92
C GLN A 49 -16.87 -5.17 -0.72
N ALA A 50 -17.00 -4.64 0.50
CA ALA A 50 -16.67 -3.25 0.80
C ALA A 50 -15.19 -2.92 0.52
N ARG A 51 -14.27 -3.84 0.82
CA ARG A 51 -12.85 -3.67 0.46
C ARG A 51 -12.63 -3.69 -1.06
N ALA A 52 -13.25 -4.62 -1.75
CA ALA A 52 -13.17 -4.72 -3.21
C ALA A 52 -13.71 -3.43 -3.86
N GLU A 53 -14.89 -2.95 -3.46
CA GLU A 53 -15.48 -1.70 -3.95
C GLU A 53 -14.58 -0.48 -3.67
N GLY A 54 -13.98 -0.41 -2.49
CA GLY A 54 -13.02 0.63 -2.15
C GLY A 54 -11.79 0.61 -3.08
N ALA A 55 -11.27 -0.58 -3.37
CA ALA A 55 -10.17 -0.76 -4.30
C ALA A 55 -10.57 -0.40 -5.74
N GLU A 56 -11.74 -0.81 -6.20
CA GLU A 56 -12.29 -0.45 -7.52
C GLU A 56 -12.39 1.06 -7.69
N LYS A 57 -12.92 1.77 -6.69
CA LYS A 57 -13.02 3.24 -6.71
C LYS A 57 -11.65 3.90 -6.80
N GLY A 58 -10.65 3.40 -6.06
CA GLY A 58 -9.28 3.89 -6.13
C GLY A 58 -8.65 3.70 -7.52
N ILE A 59 -8.82 2.51 -8.10
CA ILE A 59 -8.35 2.19 -9.45
C ILE A 59 -9.07 3.05 -10.49
N ALA A 60 -10.39 3.17 -10.42
CA ALA A 60 -11.21 3.95 -11.35
C ALA A 60 -10.80 5.43 -11.34
N LYS A 61 -10.56 5.99 -10.15
CA LYS A 61 -10.07 7.38 -10.01
C LYS A 61 -8.72 7.58 -10.70
N HIS A 62 -7.80 6.62 -10.57
CA HIS A 62 -6.54 6.70 -11.28
C HIS A 62 -6.74 6.59 -12.80
N LEU A 63 -7.44 5.55 -13.27
CA LEU A 63 -7.63 5.30 -14.69
C LEU A 63 -8.33 6.48 -15.40
N SER A 64 -9.39 7.02 -14.80
CA SER A 64 -10.07 8.20 -15.33
C SER A 64 -9.21 9.45 -15.37
N SER A 65 -8.37 9.68 -14.36
CA SER A 65 -7.48 10.84 -14.34
C SER A 65 -6.38 10.74 -15.38
N SER A 66 -5.87 9.53 -15.62
CA SER A 66 -4.70 9.29 -16.47
C SER A 66 -5.07 9.06 -17.94
N PHE A 67 -6.23 8.45 -18.23
CA PHE A 67 -6.64 8.01 -19.57
C PHE A 67 -7.95 8.70 -20.00
N LYS A 68 -7.94 10.04 -20.06
CA LYS A 68 -9.15 10.85 -20.33
C LYS A 68 -9.69 10.72 -21.76
N HIS A 69 -8.86 10.35 -22.75
CA HIS A 69 -9.24 10.33 -24.16
C HIS A 69 -9.08 8.93 -24.77
N LEU A 70 -9.94 7.99 -24.40
CA LEU A 70 -9.86 6.58 -24.84
C LEU A 70 -10.00 6.34 -26.35
N GLU A 71 -10.36 7.36 -27.11
CA GLU A 71 -10.68 7.26 -28.54
C GLU A 71 -9.46 7.36 -29.45
N THR A 72 -8.35 7.95 -28.97
CA THR A 72 -7.13 8.07 -29.78
C THR A 72 -6.39 6.73 -29.86
N ASP A 73 -5.82 6.40 -31.02
CA ASP A 73 -4.92 5.24 -31.20
C ASP A 73 -3.75 5.23 -30.18
N LYS A 74 -3.25 6.42 -29.83
CA LYS A 74 -2.21 6.59 -28.80
C LYS A 74 -2.66 6.12 -27.43
N ASP A 75 -3.89 6.45 -27.03
CA ASP A 75 -4.44 6.10 -25.72
C ASP A 75 -4.76 4.60 -25.63
N GLN A 76 -5.20 3.98 -26.74
CA GLN A 76 -5.35 2.52 -26.82
C GLN A 76 -4.00 1.80 -26.66
N LYS A 77 -2.94 2.30 -27.30
CA LYS A 77 -1.58 1.78 -27.11
C LYS A 77 -1.10 1.97 -25.67
N GLN A 78 -1.41 3.10 -25.07
CA GLN A 78 -1.07 3.41 -23.67
C GLN A 78 -1.74 2.44 -22.70
N ILE A 79 -3.02 2.10 -22.90
CA ILE A 79 -3.74 1.12 -22.07
C ILE A 79 -3.19 -0.29 -22.26
N LYS A 80 -2.81 -0.66 -23.49
CA LYS A 80 -2.14 -1.94 -23.75
C LYS A 80 -0.83 -2.03 -22.97
N SER A 81 0.00 -0.98 -22.98
CA SER A 81 1.23 -0.92 -22.18
C SER A 81 0.95 -1.02 -20.69
N TYR A 82 -0.09 -0.34 -20.19
CA TYR A 82 -0.54 -0.46 -18.80
C TYR A 82 -0.98 -1.89 -18.45
N LEU A 83 -1.73 -2.57 -19.32
CA LEU A 83 -2.18 -3.94 -19.12
C LEU A 83 -1.01 -4.92 -19.08
N GLU A 84 -0.04 -4.77 -19.98
CA GLU A 84 1.18 -5.57 -19.99
C GLU A 84 1.95 -5.41 -18.68
N TRP A 85 2.17 -4.16 -18.26
CA TRP A 85 2.80 -3.86 -16.96
C TRP A 85 2.03 -4.45 -15.78
N LEU A 86 0.70 -4.37 -15.79
CA LEU A 86 -0.14 -4.86 -14.71
C LEU A 86 -0.08 -6.38 -14.60
N LYS A 87 -0.14 -7.10 -15.73
CA LYS A 87 -0.05 -8.57 -15.75
C LYS A 87 1.30 -9.04 -15.19
N ASP A 88 2.39 -8.49 -15.69
CA ASP A 88 3.75 -8.82 -15.24
C ASP A 88 3.94 -8.47 -13.75
N SER A 89 3.44 -7.33 -13.30
CA SER A 89 3.53 -6.92 -11.89
C SER A 89 2.68 -7.79 -10.96
N LEU A 90 1.52 -8.27 -11.41
CA LEU A 90 0.67 -9.18 -10.65
C LEU A 90 1.29 -10.58 -10.53
N GLU A 91 1.92 -11.07 -11.60
CA GLU A 91 2.63 -12.35 -11.60
C GLU A 91 3.82 -12.32 -10.62
N ARG A 92 4.60 -11.23 -10.64
CA ARG A 92 5.75 -11.01 -9.75
C ARG A 92 5.35 -10.62 -8.31
N LYS A 93 4.09 -10.24 -8.10
CA LYS A 93 3.57 -9.63 -6.85
C LYS A 93 4.29 -8.34 -6.42
N SER A 94 5.07 -7.74 -7.31
CA SER A 94 5.88 -6.55 -7.08
C SER A 94 5.81 -5.67 -8.33
N PRO A 95 5.81 -4.34 -8.20
CA PRO A 95 5.75 -3.46 -9.36
C PRO A 95 7.03 -3.60 -10.18
N ARG A 96 6.89 -3.92 -11.47
CA ARG A 96 8.01 -3.85 -12.41
C ARG A 96 8.38 -2.38 -12.60
N LEU A 97 9.59 -2.02 -12.23
CA LEU A 97 10.13 -0.67 -12.42
C LEU A 97 11.62 -0.76 -12.68
N ASN A 98 12.06 -0.36 -13.87
CA ASN A 98 13.45 -0.07 -14.12
C ASN A 98 13.68 1.46 -14.10
N PRO A 99 14.19 2.03 -12.99
CA PRO A 99 14.32 3.48 -12.84
C PRO A 99 15.44 4.10 -13.69
N GLU A 100 16.28 3.28 -14.32
CA GLU A 100 17.35 3.70 -15.24
C GLU A 100 16.88 3.67 -16.71
N ASP A 101 15.76 2.99 -17.02
CA ASP A 101 15.24 2.89 -18.38
C ASP A 101 14.38 4.11 -18.73
N GLU A 102 14.89 4.97 -19.61
CA GLU A 102 14.19 6.14 -20.12
C GLU A 102 12.88 5.79 -20.86
N LYS A 103 12.74 4.54 -21.32
CA LYS A 103 11.49 4.05 -21.94
C LYS A 103 10.41 3.71 -20.92
N GLU A 104 10.77 3.47 -19.67
CA GLU A 104 9.82 3.17 -18.59
C GLU A 104 9.56 4.40 -17.71
N VAL A 105 10.56 5.24 -17.47
CA VAL A 105 10.46 6.41 -16.58
C VAL A 105 10.93 7.68 -17.28
N LYS A 106 10.04 8.67 -17.35
CA LYS A 106 10.38 10.02 -17.79
C LYS A 106 10.84 10.87 -16.61
N VAL A 107 12.03 11.47 -16.74
CA VAL A 107 12.61 12.40 -15.76
C VAL A 107 12.50 13.83 -16.28
N ASP A 108 11.64 14.64 -15.66
CA ASP A 108 11.53 16.06 -15.95
C ASP A 108 12.20 16.88 -14.83
N SER A 109 13.20 17.71 -15.16
CA SER A 109 13.84 18.65 -14.22
C SER A 109 13.27 20.05 -14.37
N PHE A 110 12.98 20.70 -13.25
CA PHE A 110 12.42 22.06 -13.24
C PHE A 110 13.00 22.90 -12.10
N VAL A 111 12.83 24.22 -12.18
CA VAL A 111 13.17 25.12 -11.08
C VAL A 111 12.07 24.98 -10.05
N SER A 112 12.44 24.71 -8.79
CA SER A 112 11.46 24.59 -7.69
C SER A 112 10.54 25.81 -7.66
N SER A 113 9.24 25.55 -7.50
CA SER A 113 8.21 26.58 -7.35
C SER A 113 8.31 27.14 -5.93
N VAL A 114 9.27 28.03 -5.76
CA VAL A 114 9.59 28.82 -4.56
C VAL A 114 8.46 28.99 -3.55
N LYS A 115 8.77 28.65 -2.30
CA LYS A 115 8.13 29.23 -1.10
C LYS A 115 8.38 30.74 -1.09
N ALA A 116 7.32 31.53 -1.16
CA ALA A 116 7.39 32.98 -1.00
C ALA A 116 7.98 33.33 0.38
N GLY A 117 9.16 33.97 0.41
CA GLY A 117 9.73 34.55 1.63
C GLY A 117 11.22 34.25 1.84
N GLY A 118 12.09 35.12 1.31
CA GLY A 118 13.52 35.14 1.64
C GLY A 118 14.42 35.55 0.48
N GLN A 119 15.41 36.40 0.73
CA GLN A 119 16.32 37.05 -0.23
C GLN A 119 17.27 36.09 -1.00
N HIS A 120 16.96 34.80 -1.08
CA HIS A 120 17.79 33.82 -1.77
C HIS A 120 16.93 32.77 -2.49
N ARG A 121 16.27 33.18 -3.58
CA ARG A 121 15.63 32.24 -4.52
C ARG A 121 16.72 31.42 -5.21
N GLN A 122 16.71 30.11 -5.02
CA GLN A 122 17.58 29.21 -5.80
C GLN A 122 17.14 29.24 -7.27
N LYS A 123 18.05 29.63 -8.17
CA LYS A 123 17.84 29.61 -9.63
C LYS A 123 18.15 28.25 -10.25
N ASN A 124 18.66 27.31 -9.46
CA ASN A 124 19.09 26.00 -9.93
C ASN A 124 17.89 25.07 -10.17
N ARG A 125 17.97 24.24 -11.21
CA ARG A 125 16.97 23.22 -11.54
C ARG A 125 17.17 21.95 -10.71
N THR A 126 16.90 22.06 -9.42
CA THR A 126 17.08 20.95 -8.46
C THR A 126 15.83 20.09 -8.31
N ALA A 127 14.64 20.59 -8.66
CA ALA A 127 13.39 19.87 -8.53
C ALA A 127 13.21 18.84 -9.65
N VAL A 128 12.70 17.67 -9.29
CA VAL A 128 12.55 16.52 -10.19
C VAL A 128 11.10 16.05 -10.21
N ARG A 129 10.60 15.73 -11.39
CA ARG A 129 9.35 14.99 -11.59
C ARG A 129 9.66 13.70 -12.31
N LEU A 130 9.32 12.59 -11.69
CA LEU A 130 9.39 11.27 -12.30
C LEU A 130 7.99 10.85 -12.72
N THR A 131 7.84 10.36 -13.95
CA THR A 131 6.58 9.83 -14.46
C THR A 131 6.83 8.42 -14.99
N HIS A 132 6.13 7.44 -14.43
CA HIS A 132 6.16 6.07 -14.94
C HIS A 132 5.26 5.99 -16.18
N LEU A 133 5.87 5.76 -17.34
CA LEU A 133 5.20 5.86 -18.63
C LEU A 133 4.02 4.89 -18.79
N PRO A 134 4.10 3.60 -18.44
CA PRO A 134 2.97 2.67 -18.60
C PRO A 134 1.73 3.10 -17.82
N THR A 135 1.93 3.50 -16.55
CA THR A 135 0.82 3.84 -15.63
C THR A 135 0.45 5.32 -15.63
N LEU A 136 1.31 6.20 -16.14
CA LEU A 136 1.21 7.66 -16.03
C LEU A 136 1.18 8.20 -14.59
N ILE A 137 1.55 7.38 -13.59
CA ILE A 137 1.75 7.85 -12.21
C ILE A 137 2.98 8.74 -12.17
N SER A 138 2.80 9.95 -11.64
CA SER A 138 3.90 10.89 -11.45
C SER A 138 4.12 11.25 -9.98
N VAL A 139 5.39 11.52 -9.67
CA VAL A 139 5.86 12.01 -8.37
C VAL A 139 6.73 13.23 -8.62
N LYS A 140 6.59 14.24 -7.77
CA LYS A 140 7.45 15.41 -7.76
C LYS A 140 8.19 15.44 -6.45
N ASN A 141 9.46 15.79 -6.48
CA ASN A 141 10.25 16.03 -5.29
C ASN A 141 11.13 17.27 -5.47
N GLU A 142 11.08 18.16 -4.48
CA GLU A 142 11.81 19.44 -4.46
C GLU A 142 12.35 19.78 -3.06
N ASN A 143 12.44 18.77 -2.18
CA ASN A 143 12.82 18.98 -0.78
C ASN A 143 14.30 19.37 -0.62
N GLU A 144 15.18 18.74 -1.40
CA GLU A 144 16.61 18.90 -1.25
C GLU A 144 17.19 19.95 -2.20
N ARG A 145 18.37 20.46 -1.84
CA ARG A 145 19.15 21.38 -2.68
C ARG A 145 19.94 20.66 -3.78
N SER A 146 19.99 19.34 -3.76
CA SER A 146 20.70 18.52 -4.75
C SER A 146 19.72 17.79 -5.68
N PHE A 147 19.97 17.89 -6.99
CA PHE A 147 19.21 17.17 -8.01
C PHE A 147 19.25 15.66 -7.80
N GLU A 148 20.43 15.10 -7.50
CA GLU A 148 20.61 13.65 -7.37
C GLU A 148 19.85 13.10 -6.14
N GLN A 149 19.89 13.82 -5.02
CA GLN A 149 19.12 13.44 -3.83
C GLN A 149 17.61 13.51 -4.10
N ASN A 150 17.14 14.57 -4.78
CA ASN A 150 15.74 14.68 -5.17
C ASN A 150 15.33 13.55 -6.12
N LYS A 151 16.19 13.17 -7.07
CA LYS A 151 15.97 12.04 -8.00
C LYS A 151 15.85 10.72 -7.24
N GLN A 152 16.76 10.42 -6.30
CA GLN A 152 16.74 9.18 -5.51
C GLN A 152 15.49 9.08 -4.64
N GLN A 153 15.16 10.14 -3.90
CA GLN A 153 13.94 10.20 -3.09
C GLN A 153 12.67 10.09 -3.96
N ALA A 154 12.66 10.72 -5.14
CA ALA A 154 11.54 10.60 -6.09
C ALA A 154 11.40 9.17 -6.63
N LYS A 155 12.50 8.45 -6.89
CA LYS A 155 12.48 7.04 -7.31
C LYS A 155 11.81 6.16 -6.25
N ALA A 156 12.20 6.33 -4.98
CA ALA A 156 11.59 5.59 -3.87
C ALA A 156 10.09 5.88 -3.70
N ALA A 157 9.71 7.16 -3.76
CA ALA A 157 8.32 7.57 -3.67
C ALA A 157 7.47 7.11 -4.87
N LEU A 158 8.06 7.03 -6.08
CA LEU A 158 7.39 6.48 -7.26
C LEU A 158 7.11 4.99 -7.09
N PHE A 159 8.09 4.24 -6.60
CA PHE A 159 7.92 2.82 -6.28
C PHE A 159 6.80 2.59 -5.26
N GLU A 160 6.77 3.36 -4.17
CA GLU A 160 5.72 3.25 -3.15
C GLU A 160 4.32 3.51 -3.72
N LYS A 161 4.18 4.51 -4.61
CA LYS A 161 2.89 4.76 -5.29
C LYS A 161 2.49 3.61 -6.22
N LEU A 162 3.43 3.04 -6.97
CA LEU A 162 3.18 1.90 -7.84
C LEU A 162 2.78 0.66 -7.03
N GLU A 163 3.45 0.42 -5.91
CA GLU A 163 3.14 -0.68 -5.00
C GLU A 163 1.75 -0.53 -4.40
N LYS A 164 1.39 0.69 -3.95
CA LYS A 164 0.03 0.99 -3.48
C LYS A 164 -1.01 0.72 -4.55
N HIS A 165 -0.76 1.14 -5.79
CA HIS A 165 -1.67 0.89 -6.92
C HIS A 165 -1.80 -0.61 -7.22
N LEU A 166 -0.70 -1.36 -7.20
CA LEU A 166 -0.70 -2.81 -7.37
C LEU A 166 -1.48 -3.52 -6.26
N LYS A 167 -1.32 -3.07 -5.01
CA LYS A 167 -2.08 -3.59 -3.86
C LYS A 167 -3.58 -3.43 -4.05
N LEU A 168 -4.05 -2.32 -4.63
CA LEU A 168 -5.48 -2.17 -4.96
C LEU A 168 -5.94 -3.28 -5.90
N TRP A 169 -5.18 -3.57 -6.97
CA TRP A 169 -5.49 -4.67 -7.88
C TRP A 169 -5.47 -6.03 -7.19
N GLN A 170 -4.48 -6.30 -6.34
CA GLN A 170 -4.43 -7.54 -5.56
C GLN A 170 -5.63 -7.69 -4.63
N THR A 171 -6.02 -6.62 -3.93
CA THR A 171 -7.20 -6.62 -3.05
C THR A 171 -8.48 -6.86 -3.84
N LEU A 172 -8.59 -6.24 -5.01
CA LEU A 172 -9.72 -6.43 -5.91
C LEU A 172 -9.83 -7.88 -6.37
N THR A 173 -8.75 -8.46 -6.90
CA THR A 173 -8.73 -9.85 -7.37
C THR A 173 -8.95 -10.86 -6.24
N ARG A 174 -8.48 -10.58 -5.03
CA ARG A 174 -8.63 -11.48 -3.88
C ARG A 174 -10.02 -11.45 -3.26
N ASP A 175 -10.60 -10.27 -3.09
CA ASP A 175 -11.84 -10.09 -2.34
C ASP A 175 -13.09 -10.14 -3.27
N SER A 176 -12.90 -10.16 -4.59
CA SER A 176 -13.98 -10.38 -5.56
C SER A 176 -14.64 -11.76 -5.44
N LEU A 177 -15.97 -11.81 -5.51
CA LEU A 177 -16.72 -13.08 -5.44
C LEU A 177 -16.67 -13.89 -6.75
N THR A 178 -16.50 -13.21 -7.88
CA THR A 178 -16.44 -13.81 -9.22
C THR A 178 -15.06 -13.63 -9.81
N PRO A 179 -14.58 -14.56 -10.65
CA PRO A 179 -13.32 -14.38 -11.35
C PRO A 179 -13.39 -13.12 -12.23
N ILE A 180 -12.46 -12.18 -11.99
CA ILE A 180 -12.41 -10.91 -12.72
C ILE A 180 -11.53 -11.10 -13.95
N ASN A 181 -12.06 -10.77 -15.13
CA ASN A 181 -11.25 -10.51 -16.30
C ASN A 181 -10.65 -9.10 -16.19
N ILE A 182 -9.34 -9.02 -15.97
CA ILE A 182 -8.61 -7.77 -15.70
C ILE A 182 -8.74 -6.80 -16.87
N GLU A 183 -8.63 -7.28 -18.12
CA GLU A 183 -8.68 -6.42 -19.31
C GLU A 183 -10.04 -5.74 -19.42
N ASN A 184 -11.12 -6.51 -19.38
CA ASN A 184 -12.48 -6.00 -19.42
C ASN A 184 -12.76 -5.04 -18.27
N LYS A 185 -12.22 -5.33 -17.08
CA LYS A 185 -12.35 -4.46 -15.91
C LYS A 185 -11.61 -3.13 -16.12
N VAL A 186 -10.38 -3.13 -16.63
CA VAL A 186 -9.64 -1.90 -16.95
C VAL A 186 -10.39 -1.06 -17.98
N PHE A 187 -10.85 -1.65 -19.08
CA PHE A 187 -11.61 -0.93 -20.11
C PHE A 187 -12.92 -0.36 -19.59
N SER A 188 -13.68 -1.12 -18.78
CA SER A 188 -14.93 -0.63 -18.19
C SER A 188 -14.70 0.52 -17.19
N LEU A 189 -13.69 0.41 -16.32
CA LEU A 189 -13.34 1.47 -15.38
C LEU A 189 -12.81 2.73 -16.06
N ALA A 190 -12.08 2.58 -17.17
CA ALA A 190 -11.62 3.72 -17.94
C ALA A 190 -12.79 4.44 -18.65
N LYS A 191 -13.74 3.69 -19.21
CA LYS A 191 -14.87 4.24 -19.99
C LYS A 191 -15.94 4.93 -19.14
N THR A 192 -16.21 4.41 -17.93
CA THR A 192 -17.32 4.85 -17.05
C THR A 192 -17.20 6.29 -16.54
N LEU A 193 -16.02 6.91 -16.60
CA LEU A 193 -15.78 8.27 -16.09
C LEU A 193 -15.56 9.30 -17.20
N SER A 194 -15.60 8.87 -18.47
CA SER A 194 -15.55 9.74 -19.64
C SER A 194 -16.92 10.31 -20.03
N THR A 195 -18.02 9.79 -19.47
CA THR A 195 -19.36 10.29 -19.73
C THR A 195 -19.65 11.45 -18.77
N PRO A 196 -19.84 12.70 -19.26
CA PRO A 196 -20.24 13.79 -18.38
C PRO A 196 -21.61 13.47 -17.78
N PRO A 197 -21.88 13.88 -16.51
CA PRO A 197 -23.23 13.79 -15.96
C PRO A 197 -24.19 14.57 -16.87
N ARG A 198 -25.32 13.95 -17.23
CA ARG A 198 -26.42 14.59 -17.97
C ARG A 198 -27.06 15.70 -17.15
#